data_AF-X5FAJ5-F1
#
_entry.id   AF-X5FAJ5-F1
#
_cell.length_a   1.000
_cell.length_b   1.000
_cell.length_c   1.000
_cell.angle_alpha   90.00
_cell.angle_beta   90.00
_cell.angle_gamma   90.00
#
_symmetry.space_group_name_H-M   'P 1'
#
loop_
_entity.id
_entity.type
_entity.pdbx_description
1 polymer ?
#
loop_
_entity_poly.entity_id
_entity_poly.type
_entity_poly.pdbx_seq_one_letter_code
_entity_poly.pdbx_strand_id
1 'polypeptide(L)'
;ADFDGDEMNLHVPQTEETRAEVKELCLVPNNIVSPQKNGPLMGIVQDSLAGVYKLCRRDTFIDKEMVMNMMLWVPKWDGVIPQPAILKPRPRWTGKQLISMVIPQEISLHAPEGDSDIPPKDTGLLIQSGELLYGLLKKKNVGAAAGGIIHLCYNELGPEGAMAFLNGVQQVVTYWLLNTGHSIGIGDTIPDKQTIEKIQVHIDTQKAEVARLTAQATANELEALPGMNVRATFENKVSMALNSARDQAGTTTQKSLKDSNNAVTMSESGSKGSSINISQMTALVGQQIVEGKRIPFGFKYRTLPHFTKDDYSPEARGFVENSYLRGLTPSEFFFHAMAGREGLIDTAVKTAETGYIQRRLVKALEDLSARYDGTVRNSLGDIVQFLYGEDGLDAMCIEKQKLGILKMSDAAFEKKYRLDLANPPHWFKKDYEYGNELAGDKESMDLLDSEWETLLSDRQTVRLINKSKMGEEMIQLPLNIGRMIETAKRVFNVRATDRTNLSPAEVIPRMQNLLSELKIVRGSDP
;
A
#
# COMPACT_ATOMS: atom_id res chain seq x y z
N ALA A 1 -2.44 19.76 -7.54
CA ALA A 1 -1.80 21.07 -7.50
C ALA A 1 -0.52 20.96 -6.68
N ASP A 2 0.57 21.50 -7.19
CA ASP A 2 1.92 21.46 -6.62
C ASP A 2 2.48 22.85 -6.27
N PHE A 3 1.65 23.89 -6.37
CA PHE A 3 1.90 25.27 -5.91
C PHE A 3 3.09 25.97 -6.60
N ASP A 4 3.43 25.57 -7.83
CA ASP A 4 4.47 26.19 -8.66
C ASP A 4 3.91 27.24 -9.65
N GLY A 5 2.63 27.61 -9.50
CA GLY A 5 1.92 28.56 -10.37
C GLY A 5 0.50 28.13 -10.73
N ASP A 6 0.02 27.00 -10.21
CA ASP A 6 -1.34 26.50 -10.42
C ASP A 6 -2.45 27.52 -10.05
N GLU A 7 -3.47 27.58 -10.90
CA GLU A 7 -4.70 28.34 -10.67
C GLU A 7 -5.87 27.40 -10.35
N MET A 8 -6.71 27.77 -9.38
CA MET A 8 -7.93 27.04 -9.05
C MET A 8 -9.14 27.96 -9.10
N ASN A 9 -10.23 27.46 -9.71
CA ASN A 9 -11.49 28.19 -9.78
C ASN A 9 -12.33 27.95 -8.52
N LEU A 10 -13.03 28.99 -8.07
CA LEU A 10 -13.97 28.93 -6.95
C LEU A 10 -15.36 29.33 -7.43
N HIS A 11 -16.35 28.47 -7.14
CA HIS A 11 -17.75 28.70 -7.47
C HIS A 11 -18.58 28.80 -6.18
N VAL A 12 -19.42 29.83 -6.07
CA VAL A 12 -20.26 30.07 -4.89
C VAL A 12 -21.71 29.66 -5.18
N PRO A 13 -22.28 28.69 -4.43
CA PRO A 13 -23.68 28.30 -4.61
C PRO A 13 -24.61 29.47 -4.25
N GLN A 14 -25.60 29.72 -5.09
CA GLN A 14 -26.49 30.89 -4.95
C GLN A 14 -27.77 30.59 -4.16
N THR A 15 -28.24 29.34 -4.17
CA THR A 15 -29.47 28.93 -3.50
C THR A 15 -29.16 28.08 -2.27
N GLU A 16 -30.08 28.10 -1.31
CA GLU A 16 -29.99 27.28 -0.09
C GLU A 16 -30.01 25.77 -0.38
N GLU A 17 -30.78 25.35 -1.39
CA GLU A 17 -30.84 23.96 -1.84
C GLU A 17 -29.49 23.48 -2.39
N THR A 18 -28.88 24.23 -3.31
CA THR A 18 -27.55 23.89 -3.85
C THR A 18 -26.48 24.00 -2.76
N ARG A 19 -26.62 24.91 -1.80
CA ARG A 19 -25.71 24.99 -0.65
C ARG A 19 -25.79 23.72 0.20
N ALA A 20 -26.99 23.20 0.44
CA ALA A 20 -27.18 21.94 1.15
C ALA A 20 -26.61 20.76 0.35
N GLU A 21 -26.86 20.68 -0.95
CA GLU A 21 -26.33 19.64 -1.83
C GLU A 21 -24.79 19.59 -1.80
N VAL A 22 -24.12 20.74 -1.98
CA VAL A 22 -22.65 20.82 -1.94
C VAL A 22 -22.11 20.44 -0.56
N LYS A 23 -22.82 20.81 0.52
CA LYS A 23 -22.40 20.52 1.89
C LYS A 23 -22.54 19.04 2.25
N GLU A 24 -23.61 18.38 1.83
CA GLU A 24 -23.87 16.99 2.19
C GLU A 24 -23.18 15.99 1.25
N LEU A 25 -23.02 16.32 -0.04
CA LEU A 25 -22.45 15.40 -1.04
C LEU A 25 -21.00 15.71 -1.41
N CYS A 26 -20.69 16.99 -1.66
CA CYS A 26 -19.44 17.40 -2.29
C CYS A 26 -18.36 17.87 -1.30
N LEU A 27 -18.64 17.83 0.01
CA LEU A 27 -17.68 18.28 1.02
C LEU A 27 -16.42 17.40 1.02
N VAL A 28 -15.26 18.02 1.22
CA VAL A 28 -13.96 17.35 1.20
C VAL A 28 -13.89 16.14 2.15
N PRO A 29 -14.35 16.20 3.41
CA PRO A 29 -14.32 15.06 4.32
C PRO A 29 -15.10 13.86 3.77
N ASN A 30 -16.26 14.07 3.15
CA ASN A 30 -17.10 13.00 2.60
C ASN A 30 -16.45 12.32 1.37
N ASN A 31 -15.44 12.96 0.78
CA ASN A 31 -14.72 12.48 -0.39
C ASN A 31 -13.28 12.04 -0.07
N ILE A 32 -12.96 11.79 1.21
CA ILE A 32 -11.66 11.24 1.64
C ILE A 32 -11.45 9.84 1.04
N VAL A 33 -12.48 8.99 1.09
CA VAL A 33 -12.52 7.65 0.48
C VAL A 33 -13.22 7.75 -0.87
N SER A 34 -12.70 7.06 -1.88
CA SER A 34 -13.27 7.07 -3.23
C SER A 34 -13.74 5.69 -3.68
N PRO A 35 -14.88 5.62 -4.38
CA PRO A 35 -15.37 4.37 -4.96
C PRO A 35 -14.46 3.84 -6.09
N GLN A 36 -13.56 4.66 -6.66
CA GLN A 36 -12.69 4.24 -7.77
C GLN A 36 -11.75 3.07 -7.39
N LYS A 37 -11.27 3.05 -6.14
CA LYS A 37 -10.31 2.04 -5.65
C LYS A 37 -10.72 1.41 -4.32
N ASN A 38 -11.93 1.71 -3.83
CA ASN A 38 -12.42 1.25 -2.53
C ASN A 38 -11.44 1.64 -1.40
N GLY A 39 -10.98 2.90 -1.42
CA GLY A 39 -9.96 3.35 -0.48
C GLY A 39 -9.68 4.86 -0.52
N PRO A 40 -8.83 5.36 0.39
CA PRO A 40 -8.58 6.79 0.52
C PRO A 40 -7.89 7.39 -0.71
N LEU A 41 -8.32 8.58 -1.12
CA LEU A 41 -7.60 9.45 -2.07
C LEU A 41 -6.66 10.41 -1.34
N MET A 42 -7.04 10.82 -0.14
CA MET A 42 -6.30 11.78 0.68
C MET A 42 -5.42 11.05 1.69
N GLY A 43 -4.25 11.60 1.95
CA GLY A 43 -3.26 11.01 2.84
C GLY A 43 -2.24 12.03 3.33
N ILE A 44 -1.47 11.66 4.34
CA ILE A 44 -0.32 12.47 4.78
C ILE A 44 0.77 12.38 3.70
N VAL A 45 1.25 13.54 3.25
CA VAL A 45 2.24 13.67 2.16
C VAL A 45 3.38 14.61 2.57
N GLN A 46 4.45 14.62 1.75
CA GLN A 46 5.57 15.56 1.86
C GLN A 46 6.17 15.65 3.28
N ASP A 47 6.29 16.85 3.84
CA ASP A 47 6.99 17.15 5.08
C ASP A 47 6.36 16.45 6.29
N SER A 48 5.04 16.45 6.37
CA SER A 48 4.33 15.72 7.43
C SER A 48 4.61 14.21 7.34
N LEU A 49 4.74 13.64 6.13
CA LEU A 49 5.05 12.22 5.97
C LEU A 49 6.50 11.89 6.38
N ALA A 50 7.47 12.71 5.98
CA ALA A 50 8.86 12.57 6.41
C ALA A 50 9.01 12.80 7.92
N GLY A 51 8.30 13.81 8.45
CA GLY A 51 8.26 14.17 9.86
C GLY A 51 7.68 13.07 10.73
N VAL A 52 6.54 12.48 10.35
CA VAL A 52 5.92 11.35 11.06
C VAL A 52 6.90 10.18 11.14
N TYR A 53 7.57 9.84 10.04
CA TYR A 53 8.54 8.76 9.99
C TYR A 53 9.71 9.01 10.95
N LYS A 54 10.29 10.22 10.94
CA LYS A 54 11.38 10.61 11.87
C LYS A 54 10.93 10.65 13.33
N LEU A 55 9.74 11.19 13.58
CA LEU A 55 9.15 11.30 14.92
C LEU A 55 8.94 9.91 15.53
N CYS A 56 8.50 8.94 14.72
CA CYS A 56 8.24 7.57 15.18
C CYS A 56 9.51 6.73 15.39
N ARG A 57 10.73 7.21 15.12
CA ARG A 57 11.94 6.40 15.37
C ARG A 57 12.14 6.13 16.87
N ARG A 58 12.75 4.98 17.20
CA ARG A 58 12.97 4.54 18.59
C ARG A 58 13.93 5.44 19.37
N ASP A 59 14.84 6.10 18.67
CA ASP A 59 15.84 7.04 19.21
C ASP A 59 15.30 8.46 19.41
N THR A 60 14.05 8.74 18.98
CA THR A 60 13.43 10.05 19.15
C THR A 60 12.80 10.19 20.53
N PHE A 61 13.50 10.93 21.40
CA PHE A 61 13.01 11.31 22.74
C PHE A 61 12.73 12.81 22.82
N ILE A 62 11.66 13.16 23.53
CA ILE A 62 11.15 14.52 23.61
C ILE A 62 11.11 14.97 25.08
N ASP A 63 11.60 16.18 25.31
CA ASP A 63 11.60 16.86 26.60
C ASP A 63 10.20 17.31 27.02
N LYS A 64 9.97 17.40 28.34
CA LYS A 64 8.68 17.79 28.92
C LYS A 64 8.14 19.11 28.37
N GLU A 65 9.01 20.10 28.19
CA GLU A 65 8.64 21.43 27.69
C GLU A 65 8.11 21.38 26.25
N MET A 66 8.80 20.62 25.39
CA MET A 66 8.38 20.42 24.01
C MET A 66 7.10 19.59 23.93
N VAL A 67 6.97 18.56 24.78
CA VAL A 67 5.75 17.75 24.90
C VAL A 67 4.53 18.61 25.26
N MET A 68 4.67 19.49 26.26
CA MET A 68 3.61 20.42 26.66
C MET A 68 3.16 21.32 25.51
N ASN A 69 4.09 21.87 24.75
CA ASN A 69 3.77 22.69 23.59
C ASN A 69 3.12 21.89 22.46
N MET A 70 3.60 20.66 22.20
CA MET A 70 3.02 19.77 21.19
C MET A 70 1.59 19.34 21.52
N MET A 71 1.28 19.11 22.80
CA MET A 71 -0.07 18.71 23.24
C MET A 71 -1.14 19.76 22.96
N LEU A 72 -0.78 21.05 22.95
CA LEU A 72 -1.72 22.12 22.58
C LEU A 72 -2.21 22.02 21.13
N TRP A 73 -1.47 21.30 20.28
CA TRP A 73 -1.82 21.05 18.88
C TRP A 73 -2.59 19.73 18.67
N VAL A 74 -2.76 18.92 19.72
CA VAL A 74 -3.53 17.67 19.62
C VAL A 74 -5.02 18.02 19.60
N PRO A 75 -5.78 17.63 18.56
CA PRO A 75 -7.22 17.91 18.50
C PRO A 75 -7.95 17.20 19.65
N LYS A 76 -8.88 17.90 20.31
CA LYS A 76 -9.70 17.35 21.40
C LYS A 76 -8.87 16.74 22.55
N TRP A 77 -7.69 17.29 22.84
CA TRP A 77 -6.89 16.87 23.98
C TRP A 77 -7.67 17.00 25.30
N ASP A 78 -7.58 15.97 26.13
CA ASP A 78 -8.29 15.81 27.40
C ASP A 78 -7.67 16.61 28.57
N GLY A 79 -6.56 17.31 28.32
CA GLY A 79 -5.82 18.06 29.33
C GLY A 79 -4.88 17.21 30.18
N VAL A 80 -4.79 15.91 29.92
CA VAL A 80 -3.97 14.97 30.68
C VAL A 80 -2.64 14.76 29.95
N ILE A 81 -1.54 14.99 30.67
CA ILE A 81 -0.21 14.67 30.15
C ILE A 81 0.04 13.17 30.38
N PRO A 82 0.24 12.35 29.32
CA PRO A 82 0.56 10.94 29.44
C PRO A 82 1.83 10.71 30.25
N GLN A 83 1.91 9.54 30.88
CA GLN A 83 3.10 9.14 31.62
C GLN A 83 4.32 9.01 30.67
N PRO A 84 5.49 9.57 31.02
CA PRO A 84 6.69 9.43 30.20
C PRO A 84 7.10 7.97 30.10
N ALA A 85 7.53 7.53 28.92
CA ALA A 85 8.08 6.19 28.70
C ALA A 85 9.32 5.92 29.57
N ILE A 86 10.12 6.96 29.86
CA ILE A 86 11.30 6.86 30.72
C ILE A 86 11.14 7.85 31.88
N LEU A 87 11.13 7.34 33.12
CA LEU A 87 11.00 8.17 34.32
C LEU A 87 12.36 8.65 34.87
N LYS A 88 13.39 7.79 34.83
CA LYS A 88 14.73 8.05 35.37
C LYS A 88 15.79 7.89 34.27
N PRO A 89 16.86 8.70 34.23
CA PRO A 89 17.21 9.75 35.20
C PRO A 89 16.41 11.05 35.03
N ARG A 90 15.80 11.28 33.87
CA ARG A 90 14.91 12.41 33.59
C ARG A 90 13.67 11.90 32.83
N PRO A 91 12.49 12.51 33.04
CA PRO A 91 11.31 12.23 32.24
C PRO A 91 11.56 12.44 30.75
N ARG A 92 11.29 11.41 29.94
CA ARG A 92 11.34 11.46 28.48
C ARG A 92 10.12 10.76 27.89
N TRP A 93 9.53 11.39 26.88
CA TRP A 93 8.47 10.82 26.06
C TRP A 93 9.04 10.37 24.72
N THR A 94 8.42 9.38 24.11
CA THR A 94 8.77 8.97 22.74
C THR A 94 7.88 9.67 21.72
N GLY A 95 8.35 9.83 20.49
CA GLY A 95 7.49 10.37 19.43
C GLY A 95 6.29 9.48 19.11
N LYS A 96 6.41 8.16 19.29
CA LYS A 96 5.28 7.22 19.18
C LYS A 96 4.17 7.54 20.17
N GLN A 97 4.52 7.80 21.44
CA GLN A 97 3.53 8.21 22.46
C GLN A 97 2.76 9.47 22.05
N LEU A 98 3.42 10.44 21.43
CA LEU A 98 2.73 11.67 21.01
C LEU A 98 1.80 11.45 19.81
N ILE A 99 2.22 10.63 18.85
CA ILE A 99 1.36 10.28 17.72
C ILE A 99 0.16 9.42 18.17
N SER A 100 0.33 8.54 19.15
CA SER A 100 -0.77 7.77 19.74
C SER A 100 -1.90 8.66 20.26
N MET A 101 -1.62 9.85 20.77
CA MET A 101 -2.68 10.78 21.23
C MET A 101 -3.54 11.33 20.09
N VAL A 102 -3.05 11.29 18.86
CA VAL A 102 -3.79 11.73 17.67
C VAL A 102 -4.59 10.58 17.05
N ILE A 103 -4.12 9.35 17.22
CA ILE A 103 -4.81 8.17 16.70
C ILE A 103 -6.04 7.90 17.60
N PRO A 104 -7.25 7.80 17.04
CA PRO A 104 -8.44 7.49 17.84
C PRO A 104 -8.36 6.10 18.51
N GLN A 105 -8.98 5.98 19.68
CA GLN A 105 -8.91 4.76 20.51
C GLN A 105 -9.57 3.55 19.86
N GLU A 106 -10.52 3.77 18.95
CA GLU A 106 -11.25 2.73 18.23
C GLU A 106 -10.32 1.98 17.26
N ILE A 107 -9.28 2.67 16.77
CA ILE A 107 -8.40 2.16 15.72
C ILE A 107 -7.44 1.12 16.29
N SER A 108 -7.41 -0.04 15.62
CA SER A 108 -6.38 -1.05 15.80
C SER A 108 -5.95 -1.57 14.45
N LEU A 109 -4.64 -1.73 14.29
CA LEU A 109 -4.03 -2.17 13.05
C LEU A 109 -2.84 -3.05 13.39
N HIS A 110 -2.89 -4.29 12.92
CA HIS A 110 -1.79 -5.23 13.02
C HIS A 110 -1.28 -5.59 11.62
N ALA A 111 -0.07 -5.15 11.30
CA ALA A 111 0.60 -5.42 10.04
C ALA A 111 2.04 -5.89 10.32
N PRO A 112 2.23 -7.17 10.71
CA PRO A 112 3.55 -7.71 11.01
C PRO A 112 4.40 -7.81 9.75
N GLU A 113 5.68 -7.42 9.86
CA GLU A 113 6.71 -7.71 8.85
C GLU A 113 7.70 -8.69 9.48
N GLY A 114 7.45 -9.99 9.28
CA GLY A 114 8.21 -11.09 9.88
C GLY A 114 7.37 -11.94 10.83
N ASP A 115 8.02 -12.93 11.44
CA ASP A 115 7.38 -13.95 12.29
C ASP A 115 7.43 -13.62 13.79
N SER A 116 7.98 -12.46 14.17
CA SER A 116 8.17 -12.06 15.56
C SER A 116 7.34 -10.84 15.92
N ASP A 117 6.60 -10.94 17.02
CA ASP A 117 5.83 -9.85 17.63
C ASP A 117 6.72 -8.78 18.29
N ILE A 118 8.04 -9.00 18.35
CA ILE A 118 9.03 -8.07 18.91
C ILE A 118 10.11 -7.80 17.86
N PRO A 119 9.80 -7.01 16.81
CA PRO A 119 10.72 -6.80 15.70
C PRO A 119 11.97 -6.03 16.17
N PRO A 120 13.20 -6.57 16.00
CA PRO A 120 14.41 -5.91 16.47
C PRO A 120 14.69 -4.59 15.74
N LYS A 121 14.28 -4.50 14.47
CA LYS A 121 14.47 -3.32 13.61
C LYS A 121 13.24 -2.41 13.53
N ASP A 122 12.26 -2.59 14.41
CA ASP A 122 11.00 -1.84 14.36
C ASP A 122 10.24 -2.01 13.03
N THR A 123 10.39 -3.18 12.41
CA THR A 123 9.69 -3.57 11.18
C THR A 123 8.23 -3.91 11.48
N GLY A 124 7.36 -3.70 10.50
CA GLY A 124 5.92 -3.88 10.68
C GLY A 124 5.26 -2.71 11.42
N LEU A 125 4.03 -2.93 11.86
CA LEU A 125 3.23 -1.96 12.60
C LEU A 125 2.24 -2.69 13.53
N LEU A 126 2.18 -2.24 14.78
CA LEU A 126 1.12 -2.61 15.70
C LEU A 126 0.58 -1.37 16.39
N ILE A 127 -0.68 -1.07 16.10
CA ILE A 127 -1.50 -0.08 16.79
C ILE A 127 -2.60 -0.84 17.52
N GLN A 128 -2.68 -0.64 18.83
CA GLN A 128 -3.69 -1.26 19.67
C GLN A 128 -4.41 -0.17 20.46
N SER A 129 -5.72 -0.08 20.26
CA SER A 129 -6.59 0.91 20.91
C SER A 129 -6.09 2.36 20.81
N GLY A 130 -5.71 2.79 19.61
CA GLY A 130 -5.12 4.11 19.37
C GLY A 130 -3.65 4.25 19.79
N GLU A 131 -3.08 3.28 20.50
CA GLU A 131 -1.68 3.33 20.93
C GLU A 131 -0.76 2.63 19.92
N LEU A 132 0.20 3.39 19.39
CA LEU A 132 1.28 2.88 18.56
C LEU A 132 2.35 2.19 19.43
N LEU A 133 2.32 0.86 19.45
CA LEU A 133 3.23 0.04 20.26
C LEU A 133 4.61 -0.11 19.59
N TYR A 134 4.63 -0.54 18.34
CA TYR A 134 5.86 -0.64 17.55
C TYR A 134 5.61 -0.34 16.07
N GLY A 135 6.71 -0.07 15.36
CA GLY A 135 6.69 0.20 13.93
C GLY A 135 6.93 1.66 13.58
N LEU A 136 7.41 1.87 12.35
CA LEU A 136 7.57 3.19 11.76
C LEU A 136 6.41 3.48 10.82
N LEU A 137 5.75 4.62 11.02
CA LEU A 137 4.68 5.07 10.15
C LEU A 137 5.25 5.53 8.81
N LYS A 138 4.95 4.78 7.74
CA LYS A 138 5.34 5.06 6.35
C LYS A 138 4.12 5.44 5.52
N LYS A 139 4.32 5.79 4.24
CA LYS A 139 3.24 6.06 3.28
C LYS A 139 2.14 4.99 3.25
N LYS A 140 2.49 3.72 3.45
CA LYS A 140 1.52 2.60 3.49
C LYS A 140 0.54 2.67 4.68
N ASN A 141 0.88 3.39 5.75
CA ASN A 141 0.10 3.43 6.98
C ASN A 141 -0.70 4.72 7.12
N VAL A 142 -0.05 5.87 6.86
CA VAL A 142 -0.64 7.21 7.02
C VAL A 142 -0.91 7.92 5.68
N GLY A 143 -0.55 7.31 4.55
CA GLY A 143 -0.88 7.82 3.22
C GLY A 143 -2.23 7.31 2.71
N ALA A 144 -2.49 7.56 1.42
CA ALA A 144 -3.69 7.14 0.71
C ALA A 144 -3.68 5.64 0.34
N ALA A 145 -3.49 4.78 1.34
CA ALA A 145 -3.42 3.32 1.19
C ALA A 145 -4.69 2.66 1.71
N ALA A 146 -5.19 1.65 0.98
CA ALA A 146 -6.31 0.83 1.43
C ALA A 146 -5.91 0.05 2.70
N GLY A 147 -6.75 0.13 3.73
CA GLY A 147 -6.48 -0.47 5.04
C GLY A 147 -5.44 0.28 5.89
N GLY A 148 -5.04 1.48 5.46
CA GLY A 148 -4.26 2.41 6.29
C GLY A 148 -5.11 3.06 7.38
N ILE A 149 -4.46 3.80 8.29
CA ILE A 149 -5.10 4.43 9.47
C ILE A 149 -6.24 5.35 9.05
N ILE A 150 -6.07 6.11 7.97
CA ILE A 150 -7.09 7.04 7.45
C ILE A 150 -8.33 6.28 6.98
N HIS A 151 -8.14 5.13 6.30
CA HIS A 151 -9.26 4.32 5.85
C HIS A 151 -10.06 3.77 7.04
N LEU A 152 -9.35 3.30 8.06
CA LEU A 152 -9.96 2.80 9.29
C LEU A 152 -10.70 3.92 10.05
N CYS A 153 -10.10 5.10 10.17
CA CYS A 153 -10.76 6.26 10.79
C CYS A 153 -12.04 6.63 10.05
N TYR A 154 -12.02 6.60 8.72
CA TYR A 154 -13.20 6.91 7.91
C TYR A 154 -14.31 5.88 8.11
N ASN A 155 -13.98 4.58 8.14
CA ASN A 155 -14.98 3.52 8.21
C ASN A 155 -15.55 3.34 9.63
N GLU A 156 -14.76 3.59 10.68
CA GLU A 156 -15.19 3.41 12.08
C GLU A 156 -15.80 4.69 12.69
N LEU A 157 -15.26 5.87 12.36
CA LEU A 157 -15.64 7.15 12.98
C LEU A 157 -16.28 8.14 11.97
N GLY A 158 -16.40 7.73 10.72
CA GLY A 158 -16.94 8.57 9.65
C GLY A 158 -15.96 9.63 9.13
N PRO A 159 -16.45 10.51 8.23
CA PRO A 159 -15.68 11.57 7.61
C PRO A 159 -14.98 12.52 8.59
N GLU A 160 -15.66 12.88 9.68
CA GLU A 160 -15.13 13.81 10.68
C GLU A 160 -13.96 13.21 11.46
N GLY A 161 -14.01 11.92 11.79
CA GLY A 161 -12.93 11.22 12.48
C GLY A 161 -11.65 11.17 11.63
N ALA A 162 -11.79 10.86 10.33
CA ALA A 162 -10.67 10.88 9.39
C ALA A 162 -10.07 12.29 9.22
N MET A 163 -10.92 13.32 9.14
CA MET A 163 -10.47 14.72 9.07
C MET A 163 -9.72 15.13 10.36
N ALA A 164 -10.25 14.78 11.52
CA ALA A 164 -9.60 15.08 12.80
C ALA A 164 -8.21 14.44 12.90
N PHE A 165 -8.08 13.18 12.46
CA PHE A 165 -6.80 12.49 12.39
C PHE A 165 -5.82 13.21 11.44
N LEU A 166 -6.23 13.54 10.22
CA LEU A 166 -5.39 14.25 9.25
C LEU A 166 -4.88 15.59 9.81
N ASN A 167 -5.76 16.39 10.39
CA ASN A 167 -5.42 17.68 10.98
C ASN A 167 -4.47 17.52 12.18
N GLY A 168 -4.75 16.59 13.08
CA GLY A 168 -3.93 16.37 14.27
C GLY A 168 -2.52 15.90 13.92
N VAL A 169 -2.39 15.00 12.94
CA VAL A 169 -1.07 14.53 12.51
C VAL A 169 -0.28 15.70 11.90
N GLN A 170 -0.90 16.47 11.01
CA GLN A 170 -0.24 17.61 10.38
C GLN A 170 0.20 18.66 11.41
N GLN A 171 -0.67 19.03 12.35
CA GLN A 171 -0.36 20.06 13.35
C GLN A 171 0.78 19.64 14.29
N VAL A 172 0.67 18.44 14.90
CA VAL A 172 1.66 17.92 15.86
C VAL A 172 3.01 17.70 15.19
N VAL A 173 3.02 17.08 14.01
CA VAL A 173 4.25 16.70 13.32
C VAL A 173 4.93 17.93 12.73
N THR A 174 4.18 18.84 12.11
CA THR A 174 4.77 20.05 11.52
C THR A 174 5.37 20.93 12.61
N TYR A 175 4.71 21.04 13.77
CA TYR A 175 5.28 21.75 14.92
C TYR A 175 6.58 21.10 15.42
N TRP A 176 6.61 19.77 15.52
CA TRP A 176 7.83 19.05 15.87
C TRP A 176 8.96 19.23 14.84
N LEU A 177 8.61 19.15 13.56
CA LEU A 177 9.55 19.28 12.44
C LEU A 177 10.10 20.71 12.34
N LEU A 178 9.31 21.73 12.66
CA LEU A 178 9.74 23.12 12.73
C LEU A 178 10.91 23.31 13.71
N ASN A 179 10.88 22.60 14.85
CA ASN A 179 11.91 22.70 15.88
C ASN A 179 13.10 21.76 15.64
N THR A 180 12.88 20.61 15.02
CA THR A 180 13.95 19.62 14.76
C THR A 180 14.71 19.91 13.46
N GLY A 181 14.02 20.44 12.46
CA GLY A 181 14.53 20.65 11.11
C GLY A 181 14.63 19.36 10.29
N HIS A 182 14.54 19.54 8.97
CA HIS A 182 14.93 18.56 7.98
C HIS A 182 15.45 19.30 6.75
N SER A 183 16.55 18.80 6.19
CA SER A 183 17.20 19.40 5.02
C SER A 183 17.91 18.29 4.26
N ILE A 184 18.20 18.51 2.99
CA ILE A 184 18.97 17.62 2.15
C ILE A 184 20.08 18.43 1.50
N GLY A 185 21.29 17.89 1.46
CA GLY A 185 22.43 18.53 0.82
C GLY A 185 23.22 17.57 -0.07
N ILE A 186 24.26 18.09 -0.73
CA ILE A 186 25.17 17.27 -1.53
C ILE A 186 25.87 16.18 -0.69
N GLY A 187 26.04 16.41 0.61
CA GLY A 187 26.60 15.43 1.54
C GLY A 187 25.77 14.14 1.65
N ASP A 188 24.46 14.21 1.40
CA ASP A 188 23.58 13.05 1.44
C ASP A 188 23.74 12.12 0.22
N THR A 189 24.39 12.59 -0.86
CA THR A 189 24.60 11.82 -2.09
C THR A 189 26.03 11.30 -2.25
N ILE A 190 26.93 11.59 -1.31
CA ILE A 190 28.33 11.15 -1.36
C ILE A 190 28.47 9.80 -0.67
N PRO A 191 28.79 8.71 -1.39
CA PRO A 191 29.03 7.40 -0.81
C PRO A 191 30.47 7.31 -0.25
N ASP A 192 30.71 6.32 0.60
CA ASP A 192 32.05 5.99 1.09
C ASP A 192 32.93 5.41 -0.03
N LYS A 193 34.26 5.56 0.12
CA LYS A 193 35.24 5.09 -0.88
C LYS A 193 35.13 3.59 -1.16
N GLN A 194 34.89 2.77 -0.13
CA GLN A 194 34.78 1.31 -0.30
C GLN A 194 33.56 0.95 -1.14
N THR A 195 32.45 1.65 -0.94
CA THR A 195 31.25 1.47 -1.79
C THR A 195 31.47 1.94 -3.21
N ILE A 196 32.20 3.03 -3.43
CA ILE A 196 32.59 3.47 -4.77
C ILE A 196 33.38 2.39 -5.51
N GLU A 197 34.38 1.79 -4.85
CA GLU A 197 35.19 0.71 -5.43
C GLU A 197 34.33 -0.52 -5.74
N LYS A 198 33.42 -0.91 -4.82
CA LYS A 198 32.49 -2.02 -5.05
C LYS A 198 31.56 -1.76 -6.24
N ILE A 199 31.01 -0.55 -6.35
CA ILE A 199 30.15 -0.16 -7.48
C ILE A 199 30.92 -0.30 -8.79
N GLN A 200 32.17 0.17 -8.83
CA GLN A 200 33.00 0.04 -10.03
C GLN A 200 33.23 -1.42 -10.41
N VAL A 201 33.53 -2.29 -9.45
CA VAL A 201 33.68 -3.74 -9.68
C VAL A 201 32.40 -4.34 -10.27
N HIS A 202 31.22 -3.97 -9.77
CA HIS A 202 29.95 -4.44 -10.32
C HIS A 202 29.74 -4.00 -11.78
N ILE A 203 30.07 -2.74 -12.09
CA ILE A 203 29.98 -2.19 -13.46
C ILE A 203 30.95 -2.92 -14.39
N ASP A 204 32.21 -3.05 -13.99
CA ASP A 204 33.25 -3.69 -14.80
C ASP A 204 32.93 -5.16 -15.08
N THR A 205 32.38 -5.87 -14.10
CA THR A 205 31.92 -7.26 -14.25
C THR A 205 30.84 -7.38 -15.33
N GLN A 206 29.84 -6.49 -15.33
CA GLN A 206 28.78 -6.53 -16.35
C GLN A 206 29.27 -6.02 -17.71
N LYS A 207 30.20 -5.06 -17.77
CA LYS A 207 30.85 -4.66 -19.02
C LYS A 207 31.64 -5.83 -19.64
N ALA A 208 32.35 -6.60 -18.83
CA ALA A 208 33.06 -7.80 -19.28
C ALA A 208 32.08 -8.88 -19.82
N GLU A 209 30.92 -9.05 -19.19
CA GLU A 209 29.88 -9.94 -19.69
C GLU A 209 29.31 -9.47 -21.04
N VAL A 210 29.08 -8.16 -21.22
CA VAL A 210 28.66 -7.62 -22.53
C VAL A 210 29.74 -7.84 -23.60
N ALA A 211 31.02 -7.68 -23.25
CA ALA A 211 32.13 -7.99 -24.16
C ALA A 211 32.14 -9.48 -24.56
N ARG A 212 31.91 -10.38 -23.59
CA ARG A 212 31.78 -11.82 -23.84
C ARG A 212 30.61 -12.13 -24.77
N LEU A 213 29.43 -11.57 -24.52
CA LEU A 213 28.25 -11.72 -25.39
C LEU A 213 28.49 -11.18 -26.80
N THR A 214 29.24 -10.09 -26.92
CA THR A 214 29.60 -9.49 -28.21
C THR A 214 30.55 -10.42 -28.98
N ALA A 215 31.53 -11.02 -28.30
CA ALA A 215 32.44 -12.00 -28.91
C ALA A 215 31.68 -13.25 -29.39
N GLN A 216 30.76 -13.79 -28.57
CA GLN A 216 29.93 -14.94 -28.95
C GLN A 216 29.01 -14.65 -30.13
N ALA A 217 28.41 -13.46 -30.16
CA ALA A 217 27.59 -13.03 -31.30
C ALA A 217 28.43 -12.89 -32.58
N THR A 218 29.65 -12.36 -32.47
CA THR A 218 30.58 -12.21 -33.61
C THR A 218 31.08 -13.57 -34.12
N ALA A 219 31.28 -14.53 -33.22
CA ALA A 219 31.68 -15.90 -33.54
C ALA A 219 30.52 -16.80 -34.05
N ASN A 220 29.29 -16.27 -34.15
CA ASN A 220 28.07 -17.02 -34.47
C ASN A 220 27.75 -18.17 -33.48
N GLU A 221 28.23 -18.08 -32.24
CA GLU A 221 27.97 -19.06 -31.18
C GLU A 221 26.69 -18.74 -30.38
N LEU A 222 26.09 -17.58 -30.61
CA LEU A 222 24.91 -17.12 -29.89
C LEU A 222 23.62 -17.72 -30.48
N GLU A 223 23.05 -18.70 -29.79
CA GLU A 223 21.74 -19.25 -30.15
C GLU A 223 20.61 -18.25 -29.88
N ALA A 224 19.65 -18.20 -30.81
CA ALA A 224 18.46 -17.37 -30.69
C ALA A 224 17.46 -17.98 -29.70
N LEU A 225 16.90 -17.14 -28.83
CA LEU A 225 15.80 -17.56 -27.95
C LEU A 225 14.52 -17.81 -28.77
N PRO A 226 13.62 -18.70 -28.32
CA PRO A 226 12.37 -18.98 -29.03
C PRO A 226 11.56 -17.70 -29.30
N GLY A 227 11.15 -17.51 -30.56
CA GLY A 227 10.39 -16.33 -30.98
C GLY A 227 11.20 -15.04 -31.19
N MET A 228 12.54 -15.10 -31.05
CA MET A 228 13.44 -13.96 -31.28
C MET A 228 14.46 -14.27 -32.39
N ASN A 229 14.96 -13.24 -33.06
CA ASN A 229 16.14 -13.39 -33.92
C ASN A 229 17.42 -13.27 -33.08
N VAL A 230 18.57 -13.65 -33.66
CA VAL A 230 19.88 -13.62 -32.97
C VAL A 230 20.20 -12.21 -32.44
N ARG A 231 19.91 -11.16 -33.23
CA ARG A 231 20.17 -9.77 -32.83
C ARG A 231 19.29 -9.30 -31.67
N ALA A 232 18.00 -9.64 -31.68
CA ALA A 232 17.08 -9.34 -30.58
C ALA A 232 17.46 -10.13 -29.32
N THR A 233 17.90 -11.38 -29.49
CA THR A 233 18.44 -12.19 -28.39
C THR A 233 19.68 -11.55 -27.77
N PHE A 234 20.61 -11.06 -28.61
CA PHE A 234 21.78 -10.31 -28.17
C PHE A 234 21.38 -9.04 -27.40
N GLU A 235 20.53 -8.20 -27.98
CA GLU A 235 20.07 -6.96 -27.34
C GLU A 235 19.32 -7.21 -26.03
N ASN A 236 18.54 -8.28 -25.95
CA ASN A 236 17.83 -8.69 -24.73
C ASN A 236 18.83 -9.08 -23.63
N LYS A 237 19.78 -9.99 -23.92
CA LYS A 237 20.80 -10.42 -22.96
C LYS A 237 21.67 -9.26 -22.48
N VAL A 238 22.09 -8.37 -23.39
CA VAL A 238 22.88 -7.18 -23.03
C VAL A 238 22.07 -6.21 -22.15
N SER A 239 20.81 -5.97 -22.48
CA SER A 239 19.94 -5.10 -21.68
C SER A 239 19.71 -5.68 -20.28
N MET A 240 19.56 -6.99 -20.14
CA MET A 240 19.46 -7.67 -18.85
C MET A 240 20.75 -7.51 -18.02
N ALA A 241 21.93 -7.70 -18.61
CA ALA A 241 23.21 -7.52 -17.92
C ALA A 241 23.39 -6.08 -17.40
N LEU A 242 23.11 -5.08 -18.25
CA LEU A 242 23.25 -3.66 -17.89
C LEU A 242 22.22 -3.22 -16.84
N ASN A 243 20.99 -3.72 -16.91
CA ASN A 243 19.98 -3.48 -15.86
C ASN A 243 20.40 -4.14 -14.53
N SER A 244 20.97 -5.34 -14.57
CA SER A 244 21.50 -6.00 -13.38
C SER A 244 22.63 -5.20 -12.73
N ALA A 245 23.52 -4.61 -13.53
CA ALA A 245 24.57 -3.70 -13.03
C ALA A 245 23.97 -2.54 -12.24
N ARG A 246 22.95 -1.88 -12.80
CA ARG A 246 22.25 -0.77 -12.14
C ARG A 246 21.61 -1.19 -10.82
N ASP A 247 20.92 -2.32 -10.81
CA ASP A 247 20.16 -2.78 -9.64
C ASP A 247 21.11 -3.25 -8.51
N GLN A 248 22.22 -3.91 -8.84
CA GLN A 248 23.26 -4.32 -7.88
C GLN A 248 23.98 -3.11 -7.28
N ALA A 249 24.38 -2.15 -8.11
CA ALA A 249 25.01 -0.92 -7.66
C ALA A 249 24.07 -0.10 -6.77
N GLY A 250 22.79 0.01 -7.13
CA GLY A 250 21.78 0.68 -6.32
C GLY A 250 21.57 0.02 -4.97
N THR A 251 21.46 -1.31 -4.94
CA THR A 251 21.30 -2.08 -3.69
C THR A 251 22.52 -1.93 -2.77
N THR A 252 23.72 -1.97 -3.33
CA THR A 252 24.98 -1.79 -2.58
C THR A 252 25.07 -0.39 -2.00
N THR A 253 24.69 0.62 -2.78
CA THR A 253 24.65 2.02 -2.35
C THR A 253 23.66 2.22 -1.20
N GLN A 254 22.43 1.73 -1.35
CA GLN A 254 21.40 1.89 -0.35
C GLN A 254 21.78 1.23 0.99
N LYS A 255 22.46 0.08 0.95
CA LYS A 255 22.96 -0.60 2.16
C LYS A 255 24.13 0.13 2.83
N SER A 256 24.89 0.93 2.08
CA SER A 256 26.02 1.68 2.65
C SER A 256 25.58 3.00 3.28
N LEU A 257 24.56 3.65 2.72
CA LEU A 257 24.03 4.88 3.27
C LEU A 257 23.42 4.62 4.65
N LYS A 258 23.75 5.49 5.61
CA LYS A 258 23.21 5.42 6.96
C LYS A 258 21.70 5.68 6.95
N ASP A 259 20.96 5.01 7.83
CA ASP A 259 19.53 5.25 8.03
C ASP A 259 19.23 6.70 8.52
N SER A 260 20.23 7.45 8.97
CA SER A 260 20.11 8.87 9.35
C SER A 260 20.24 9.83 8.16
N ASN A 261 20.64 9.35 6.99
CA ASN A 261 20.77 10.14 5.78
C ASN A 261 19.39 10.69 5.36
N ASN A 262 19.36 11.96 4.95
CA ASN A 262 18.09 12.63 4.67
C ASN A 262 17.41 12.08 3.41
N ALA A 263 18.18 11.74 2.37
CA ALA A 263 17.65 11.14 1.15
C ALA A 263 17.04 9.75 1.42
N VAL A 264 17.70 8.95 2.26
CA VAL A 264 17.20 7.63 2.70
C VAL A 264 15.90 7.82 3.48
N THR A 265 15.86 8.75 4.43
CA THR A 265 14.66 9.07 5.21
C THR A 265 13.47 9.45 4.31
N MET A 266 13.68 10.27 3.29
CA MET A 266 12.63 10.66 2.35
C MET A 266 12.12 9.48 1.50
N SER A 267 13.04 8.65 1.00
CA SER A 267 12.69 7.46 0.22
C SER A 267 12.00 6.39 1.06
N GLU A 268 12.42 6.14 2.30
CA GLU A 268 11.85 5.10 3.17
C GLU A 268 10.50 5.50 3.77
N SER A 269 10.34 6.78 4.12
CA SER A 269 9.03 7.34 4.51
C SER A 269 8.03 7.31 3.36
N GLY A 270 8.54 7.43 2.12
CA GLY A 270 7.74 7.54 0.90
C GLY A 270 7.22 8.96 0.65
N SER A 271 7.84 9.97 1.28
CA SER A 271 7.48 11.39 1.11
C SER A 271 7.84 11.92 -0.27
N LYS A 272 9.07 11.70 -0.72
CA LYS A 272 9.53 12.01 -2.09
C LYS A 272 10.74 11.16 -2.44
N GLY A 273 10.86 10.83 -3.72
CA GLY A 273 11.95 10.02 -4.23
C GLY A 273 11.77 8.52 -3.96
N SER A 274 12.65 7.74 -4.57
CA SER A 274 12.71 6.29 -4.50
C SER A 274 14.16 5.82 -4.39
N SER A 275 14.37 4.54 -4.11
CA SER A 275 15.71 3.93 -4.12
C SER A 275 16.42 4.09 -5.47
N ILE A 276 15.68 4.16 -6.58
CA ILE A 276 16.21 4.42 -7.91
C ILE A 276 16.83 5.82 -7.99
N ASN A 277 16.16 6.84 -7.43
CA ASN A 277 16.69 8.21 -7.47
C ASN A 277 18.00 8.33 -6.68
N ILE A 278 18.08 7.69 -5.50
CA ILE A 278 19.30 7.64 -4.70
C ILE A 278 20.43 6.95 -5.49
N SER A 279 20.12 5.81 -6.13
CA SER A 279 21.05 5.08 -6.98
C SER A 279 21.59 5.94 -8.14
N GLN A 280 20.72 6.67 -8.83
CA GLN A 280 21.13 7.51 -9.98
C GLN A 280 21.95 8.74 -9.57
N MET A 281 21.63 9.34 -8.43
CA MET A 281 22.41 10.47 -7.90
C MET A 281 23.81 10.03 -7.44
N THR A 282 23.93 8.82 -6.89
CA THR A 282 25.10 8.39 -6.13
C THR A 282 26.00 7.41 -6.92
N ALA A 283 25.39 6.39 -7.54
CA ALA A 283 26.09 5.25 -8.15
C ALA A 283 26.23 5.37 -9.67
N LEU A 284 25.14 5.21 -10.42
CA LEU A 284 25.10 5.36 -11.89
C LEU A 284 23.69 5.66 -12.39
N VAL A 285 23.59 6.40 -13.49
CA VAL A 285 22.29 6.69 -14.13
C VAL A 285 21.72 5.45 -14.84
N GLY A 286 22.57 4.67 -15.51
CA GLY A 286 22.21 3.43 -16.20
C GLY A 286 21.89 3.58 -17.70
N GLN A 287 21.35 2.51 -18.28
CA GLN A 287 21.08 2.42 -19.73
C GLN A 287 19.94 3.37 -20.16
N GLN A 288 20.22 4.19 -21.19
CA GLN A 288 19.21 5.02 -21.84
C GLN A 288 18.50 4.22 -22.94
N ILE A 289 17.18 4.30 -22.95
CA ILE A 289 16.31 3.56 -23.86
C ILE A 289 15.51 4.58 -24.67
N VAL A 290 15.40 4.34 -25.98
CA VAL A 290 14.54 5.08 -26.90
C VAL A 290 13.68 4.09 -27.68
N GLU A 291 12.36 4.28 -27.69
CA GLU A 291 11.39 3.39 -28.35
C GLU A 291 11.55 1.90 -27.94
N GLY A 292 11.83 1.66 -26.65
CA GLY A 292 12.02 0.32 -26.09
C GLY A 292 13.33 -0.37 -26.50
N LYS A 293 14.26 0.33 -27.17
CA LYS A 293 15.57 -0.20 -27.59
C LYS A 293 16.71 0.67 -27.05
N ARG A 294 17.92 0.11 -26.98
CA ARG A 294 19.14 0.93 -26.78
C ARG A 294 19.29 1.93 -27.92
N ILE A 295 19.98 3.06 -27.66
CA ILE A 295 20.12 4.18 -28.58
C ILE A 295 20.38 3.71 -30.02
N PRO A 296 19.50 3.98 -31.00
CA PRO A 296 19.64 3.47 -32.35
C PRO A 296 20.83 4.11 -33.08
N PHE A 297 21.30 3.45 -34.15
CA PHE A 297 22.33 4.04 -35.02
C PHE A 297 21.69 5.13 -35.90
N GLY A 298 21.79 6.39 -35.47
CA GLY A 298 21.32 7.54 -36.24
C GLY A 298 22.24 7.92 -37.41
N PHE A 299 23.55 7.62 -37.30
CA PHE A 299 24.51 7.75 -38.40
C PHE A 299 24.75 6.38 -39.05
N LYS A 300 25.43 6.38 -40.21
CA LYS A 300 25.77 5.17 -40.95
C LYS A 300 26.55 4.17 -40.07
N TYR A 301 25.84 3.16 -39.56
CA TYR A 301 26.31 2.10 -38.66
C TYR A 301 26.95 2.59 -37.35
N ARG A 302 26.53 3.74 -36.80
CA ARG A 302 27.03 4.25 -35.50
C ARG A 302 26.05 5.23 -34.85
N THR A 303 26.19 5.44 -33.54
CA THR A 303 25.32 6.35 -32.77
C THR A 303 25.77 7.81 -32.85
N LEU A 304 27.06 8.08 -32.66
CA LEU A 304 27.69 9.40 -32.78
C LEU A 304 28.92 9.35 -33.70
N PRO A 305 29.37 10.48 -34.28
CA PRO A 305 30.56 10.51 -35.14
C PRO A 305 31.86 10.17 -34.39
N HIS A 306 31.85 10.25 -33.05
CA HIS A 306 32.97 9.92 -32.16
C HIS A 306 33.19 8.41 -31.99
N PHE A 307 32.20 7.58 -32.30
CA PHE A 307 32.30 6.13 -32.21
C PHE A 307 32.65 5.50 -33.57
N THR A 308 33.30 4.34 -33.51
CA THR A 308 33.58 3.51 -34.69
C THR A 308 32.28 2.89 -35.23
N LYS A 309 32.33 2.42 -36.48
CA LYS A 309 31.19 1.73 -37.08
C LYS A 309 30.99 0.36 -36.42
N ASP A 310 29.74 -0.06 -36.34
CA ASP A 310 29.29 -1.34 -35.79
C ASP A 310 29.73 -1.56 -34.33
N ASP A 311 29.82 -0.47 -33.56
CA ASP A 311 30.13 -0.52 -32.14
C ASP A 311 28.85 -0.80 -31.31
N TYR A 312 28.80 -2.00 -30.72
CA TYR A 312 27.70 -2.47 -29.86
C TYR A 312 28.01 -2.39 -28.36
N SER A 313 29.14 -1.76 -28.00
CA SER A 313 29.55 -1.57 -26.61
C SER A 313 28.50 -0.79 -25.80
N PRO A 314 28.49 -0.92 -24.45
CA PRO A 314 27.59 -0.17 -23.60
C PRO A 314 27.71 1.35 -23.82
N GLU A 315 28.94 1.87 -23.89
CA GLU A 315 29.23 3.31 -24.03
C GLU A 315 28.71 3.88 -25.35
N ALA A 316 28.94 3.17 -26.47
CA ALA A 316 28.46 3.61 -27.78
C ALA A 316 26.93 3.54 -27.89
N ARG A 317 26.27 2.67 -27.11
CA ARG A 317 24.83 2.41 -27.19
C ARG A 317 24.03 3.03 -26.03
N GLY A 318 24.59 4.02 -25.33
CA GLY A 318 23.86 4.86 -24.38
C GLY A 318 23.79 4.35 -22.94
N PHE A 319 24.74 3.52 -22.51
CA PHE A 319 24.93 3.21 -21.10
C PHE A 319 25.65 4.37 -20.41
N VAL A 320 25.02 4.95 -19.39
CA VAL A 320 25.60 6.02 -18.57
C VAL A 320 26.17 5.40 -17.30
N GLU A 321 27.49 5.33 -17.24
CA GLU A 321 28.23 4.77 -16.12
C GLU A 321 28.34 5.75 -14.96
N ASN A 322 28.40 7.05 -15.27
CA ASN A 322 28.51 8.08 -14.25
C ASN A 322 27.18 8.32 -13.52
N SER A 323 27.29 8.81 -12.28
CA SER A 323 26.17 9.34 -11.51
C SER A 323 26.00 10.84 -11.72
N TYR A 324 24.86 11.40 -11.30
CA TYR A 324 24.67 12.85 -11.34
C TYR A 324 25.67 13.60 -10.45
N LEU A 325 26.16 12.99 -9.37
CA LEU A 325 27.21 13.57 -8.53
C LEU A 325 28.56 13.68 -9.27
N ARG A 326 28.94 12.64 -10.03
CA ARG A 326 30.20 12.66 -10.80
C ARG A 326 30.11 13.57 -12.03
N GLY A 327 28.91 13.71 -12.59
CA GLY A 327 28.68 14.41 -13.84
C GLY A 327 28.81 13.49 -15.05
N LEU A 328 28.04 13.79 -16.10
CA LEU A 328 27.99 12.99 -17.32
C LEU A 328 29.03 13.47 -18.32
N THR A 329 29.64 12.54 -19.05
CA THR A 329 30.46 12.87 -20.23
C THR A 329 29.59 13.45 -21.36
N PRO A 330 30.16 14.16 -22.35
CA PRO A 330 29.37 14.75 -23.43
C PRO A 330 28.53 13.74 -24.23
N SER A 331 29.06 12.54 -24.47
CA SER A 331 28.32 11.45 -25.14
C SER A 331 27.16 10.95 -24.29
N GLU A 332 27.40 10.69 -22.99
CA GLU A 332 26.36 10.27 -22.04
C GLU A 332 25.28 11.33 -21.89
N PHE A 333 25.66 12.61 -21.80
CA PHE A 333 24.73 13.73 -21.71
C PHE A 333 23.81 13.79 -22.93
N PHE A 334 24.36 13.64 -24.14
CA PHE A 334 23.54 13.64 -25.36
C PHE A 334 22.58 12.45 -25.42
N PHE A 335 23.03 11.25 -25.06
CA PHE A 335 22.15 10.06 -25.00
C PHE A 335 21.07 10.20 -23.94
N HIS A 336 21.41 10.76 -22.77
CA HIS A 336 20.44 11.02 -21.71
C HIS A 336 19.41 12.07 -22.13
N ALA A 337 19.83 13.14 -22.81
CA ALA A 337 18.93 14.13 -23.37
C ALA A 337 18.00 13.55 -24.44
N MET A 338 18.49 12.61 -25.27
CA MET A 338 17.68 11.92 -26.28
C MET A 338 16.56 11.10 -25.64
N ALA A 339 16.87 10.29 -24.62
CA ALA A 339 15.87 9.54 -23.86
C ALA A 339 14.92 10.45 -23.07
N GLY A 340 15.43 11.52 -22.45
CA GLY A 340 14.62 12.51 -21.75
C GLY A 340 13.62 13.20 -22.69
N ARG A 341 14.01 13.47 -23.94
CA ARG A 341 13.13 14.08 -24.95
C ARG A 341 11.96 13.19 -25.32
N GLU A 342 12.15 11.86 -25.41
CA GLU A 342 11.05 10.93 -25.63
C GLU A 342 10.02 11.02 -24.50
N GLY A 343 10.46 11.01 -23.24
CA GLY A 343 9.56 11.15 -22.09
C GLY A 343 8.75 12.46 -22.08
N LEU A 344 9.37 13.58 -22.48
CA LEU A 344 8.66 14.86 -22.63
C LEU A 344 7.61 14.82 -23.74
N ILE A 345 7.93 14.21 -24.89
CA ILE A 345 7.00 14.06 -26.01
C ILE A 345 5.84 13.14 -25.61
N ASP A 346 6.13 12.00 -24.99
CA ASP A 346 5.14 11.04 -24.52
C ASP A 346 4.17 11.68 -23.51
N THR A 347 4.68 12.50 -22.59
CA THR A 347 3.84 13.26 -21.64
C THR A 347 2.88 14.20 -22.37
N ALA A 348 3.35 14.92 -23.37
CA ALA A 348 2.51 15.84 -24.15
C ALA A 348 1.44 15.09 -24.96
N VAL A 349 1.78 13.97 -25.60
CA VAL A 349 0.85 13.16 -26.40
C VAL A 349 -0.19 12.49 -25.51
N LYS A 350 0.24 11.82 -24.42
CA LYS A 350 -0.66 11.16 -23.48
C LYS A 350 -1.67 12.11 -22.86
N THR A 351 -1.29 13.36 -22.60
CA THR A 351 -2.20 14.36 -22.04
C THR A 351 -3.39 14.62 -22.98
N ALA A 352 -3.14 14.74 -24.29
CA ALA A 352 -4.21 14.93 -25.28
C ALA A 352 -5.09 13.68 -25.45
N GLU A 353 -4.48 12.50 -25.54
CA GLU A 353 -5.21 11.25 -25.75
C GLU A 353 -6.07 10.86 -24.54
N THR A 354 -5.50 10.92 -23.33
CA THR A 354 -6.21 10.53 -22.10
C THR A 354 -7.42 11.41 -21.84
N GLY A 355 -7.32 12.73 -22.07
CA GLY A 355 -8.47 13.65 -21.96
C GLY A 355 -9.58 13.34 -22.96
N TYR A 356 -9.22 12.99 -24.21
CA TYR A 356 -10.20 12.60 -25.21
C TYR A 356 -10.89 11.28 -24.86
N ILE A 357 -10.14 10.28 -24.38
CA ILE A 357 -10.68 8.99 -23.93
C ILE A 357 -11.61 9.19 -22.74
N GLN A 358 -11.21 9.98 -21.73
CA GLN A 358 -12.05 10.29 -20.59
C GLN A 358 -13.38 10.91 -21.03
N ARG A 359 -13.34 11.92 -21.92
CA ARG A 359 -14.57 12.55 -22.45
C ARG A 359 -15.48 11.54 -23.16
N ARG A 360 -14.91 10.65 -23.97
CA ARG A 360 -15.69 9.61 -24.67
C ARG A 360 -16.34 8.63 -23.70
N LEU A 361 -15.62 8.22 -22.65
CA LEU A 361 -16.16 7.34 -21.61
C LEU A 361 -17.30 8.01 -20.85
N VAL A 362 -17.11 9.26 -20.42
CA VAL A 362 -18.17 10.03 -19.75
C VAL A 362 -19.39 10.14 -20.66
N LYS A 363 -19.20 10.52 -21.93
CA LYS A 363 -20.33 10.65 -22.86
C LYS A 363 -21.05 9.36 -23.20
N ALA A 364 -20.38 8.21 -23.12
CA ALA A 364 -21.01 6.92 -23.33
C ALA A 364 -21.76 6.40 -22.11
N LEU A 365 -21.44 6.90 -20.91
CA LEU A 365 -21.93 6.37 -19.63
C LEU A 365 -22.72 7.39 -18.80
N GLU A 366 -22.89 8.64 -19.28
CA GLU A 366 -23.49 9.74 -18.50
C GLU A 366 -24.98 9.53 -18.17
N ASP A 367 -25.67 8.68 -18.91
CA ASP A 367 -27.09 8.42 -18.70
C ASP A 367 -27.38 7.18 -17.83
N LEU A 368 -26.34 6.44 -17.45
CA LEU A 368 -26.47 5.29 -16.56
C LEU A 368 -26.66 5.73 -15.12
N SER A 369 -27.72 5.24 -14.49
CA SER A 369 -28.00 5.48 -13.07
C SER A 369 -28.62 4.26 -12.39
N ALA A 370 -28.29 4.06 -11.12
CA ALA A 370 -28.97 3.09 -10.27
C ALA A 370 -30.37 3.62 -9.93
N ARG A 371 -31.38 2.78 -10.12
CA ARG A 371 -32.78 3.11 -9.83
C ARG A 371 -33.17 2.55 -8.45
N TYR A 372 -34.32 2.98 -7.94
CA TYR A 372 -34.83 2.57 -6.62
C TYR A 372 -35.10 1.06 -6.48
N ASP A 373 -35.19 0.33 -7.59
CA ASP A 373 -35.32 -1.13 -7.62
C ASP A 373 -33.97 -1.87 -7.56
N GLY A 374 -32.84 -1.16 -7.48
CA GLY A 374 -31.49 -1.71 -7.47
C GLY A 374 -30.89 -2.00 -8.85
N THR A 375 -31.68 -1.83 -9.92
CA THR A 375 -31.22 -2.03 -11.30
C THR A 375 -30.44 -0.81 -11.81
N VAL A 376 -29.50 -1.04 -12.71
CA VAL A 376 -28.80 0.04 -13.43
C VAL A 376 -29.40 0.18 -14.82
N ARG A 377 -29.93 1.36 -15.12
CA ARG A 377 -30.63 1.64 -16.38
C ARG A 377 -30.06 2.84 -17.09
N ASN A 378 -30.19 2.83 -18.41
CA ASN A 378 -29.92 3.99 -19.27
C ASN A 378 -31.08 5.01 -19.24
N SER A 379 -30.97 6.07 -20.04
CA SER A 379 -32.01 7.11 -20.18
C SER A 379 -33.32 6.60 -20.82
N LEU A 380 -33.25 5.57 -21.67
CA LEU A 380 -34.40 4.96 -22.33
C LEU A 380 -35.16 3.97 -21.43
N GLY A 381 -34.57 3.59 -20.30
CA GLY A 381 -35.12 2.60 -19.38
C GLY A 381 -34.67 1.17 -19.63
N ASP A 382 -33.74 0.95 -20.56
CA ASP A 382 -33.13 -0.36 -20.79
C ASP A 382 -32.24 -0.73 -19.60
N ILE A 383 -32.34 -1.98 -19.16
CA ILE A 383 -31.58 -2.52 -18.04
C ILE A 383 -30.20 -2.95 -18.56
N VAL A 384 -29.14 -2.38 -17.97
CA VAL A 384 -27.75 -2.76 -18.22
C VAL A 384 -27.27 -3.77 -17.19
N GLN A 385 -27.61 -3.58 -15.91
CA GLN A 385 -27.35 -4.53 -14.83
C GLN A 385 -28.61 -4.71 -13.98
N PHE A 386 -28.92 -5.96 -13.63
CA PHE A 386 -30.04 -6.26 -12.73
C PHE A 386 -29.76 -5.83 -11.29
N LEU A 387 -28.49 -5.79 -10.90
CA LEU A 387 -28.03 -5.32 -9.62
C LEU A 387 -26.74 -4.53 -9.83
N TYR A 388 -26.64 -3.34 -9.23
CA TYR A 388 -25.45 -2.50 -9.33
C TYR A 388 -24.19 -3.28 -8.95
N GLY A 389 -23.20 -3.36 -9.86
CA GLY A 389 -21.95 -4.06 -9.56
C GLY A 389 -22.07 -5.57 -9.34
N GLU A 390 -23.21 -6.17 -9.71
CA GLU A 390 -23.57 -7.59 -9.43
C GLU A 390 -23.66 -7.96 -7.94
N ASP A 391 -23.41 -7.01 -7.02
CA ASP A 391 -23.48 -7.19 -5.57
C ASP A 391 -24.44 -6.20 -4.88
N GLY A 392 -24.79 -5.09 -5.51
CA GLY A 392 -25.72 -4.08 -4.99
C GLY A 392 -25.09 -3.16 -3.94
N LEU A 393 -23.76 -3.13 -3.85
CA LEU A 393 -23.03 -2.45 -2.79
C LEU A 393 -22.29 -1.21 -3.32
N ASP A 394 -22.19 -0.19 -2.47
CA ASP A 394 -21.32 0.95 -2.76
C ASP A 394 -19.84 0.54 -2.61
N ALA A 395 -19.07 0.80 -3.65
CA ALA A 395 -17.63 0.61 -3.68
C ALA A 395 -16.89 1.33 -2.53
N MET A 396 -17.41 2.43 -1.99
CA MET A 396 -16.80 3.11 -0.84
C MET A 396 -16.77 2.26 0.44
N CYS A 397 -17.72 1.33 0.59
CA CYS A 397 -17.88 0.51 1.80
C CYS A 397 -17.19 -0.86 1.72
N ILE A 398 -16.48 -1.14 0.62
CA ILE A 398 -15.84 -2.42 0.35
C ILE A 398 -14.36 -2.36 0.76
N GLU A 399 -13.88 -3.43 1.40
CA GLU A 399 -12.48 -3.56 1.82
C GLU A 399 -11.88 -4.89 1.38
N LYS A 400 -10.54 -4.92 1.24
CA LYS A 400 -9.82 -6.15 0.88
C LYS A 400 -9.66 -7.03 2.13
N GLN A 401 -10.35 -8.16 2.17
CA GLN A 401 -10.40 -9.09 3.30
C GLN A 401 -9.81 -10.46 2.95
N LYS A 402 -9.21 -11.14 3.92
CA LYS A 402 -8.62 -12.47 3.74
C LYS A 402 -9.66 -13.56 4.02
N LEU A 403 -10.01 -14.34 3.00
CA LEU A 403 -10.88 -15.50 3.13
C LEU A 403 -10.05 -16.74 3.45
N GLY A 404 -9.86 -17.01 4.74
CA GLY A 404 -8.93 -18.03 5.23
C GLY A 404 -9.31 -19.50 4.97
N ILE A 405 -10.44 -19.80 4.32
CA ILE A 405 -10.93 -21.18 4.07
C ILE A 405 -10.41 -21.77 2.75
N LEU A 406 -9.93 -20.94 1.83
CA LEU A 406 -9.65 -21.32 0.44
C LEU A 406 -8.42 -22.22 0.28
N LYS A 407 -7.25 -21.82 0.81
CA LYS A 407 -6.00 -22.60 0.65
C LYS A 407 -5.77 -23.65 1.74
N MET A 408 -6.62 -23.69 2.78
CA MET A 408 -6.48 -24.71 3.82
C MET A 408 -6.60 -26.11 3.24
N SER A 409 -5.79 -27.06 3.71
CA SER A 409 -5.96 -28.48 3.40
C SER A 409 -7.25 -28.99 4.05
N ASP A 410 -7.81 -30.09 3.53
CA ASP A 410 -9.06 -30.65 4.06
C ASP A 410 -8.90 -31.06 5.53
N ALA A 411 -7.77 -31.67 5.90
CA ALA A 411 -7.48 -32.02 7.29
C ALA A 411 -7.32 -30.79 8.21
N ALA A 412 -6.71 -29.71 7.73
CA ALA A 412 -6.58 -28.47 8.51
C ALA A 412 -7.93 -27.74 8.64
N PHE A 413 -8.76 -27.82 7.61
CA PHE A 413 -10.11 -27.26 7.62
C PHE A 413 -10.99 -28.01 8.62
N GLU A 414 -11.00 -29.33 8.57
CA GLU A 414 -11.69 -30.19 9.54
C GLU A 414 -11.23 -29.91 10.97
N LYS A 415 -9.91 -29.90 11.22
CA LYS A 415 -9.38 -29.61 12.56
C LYS A 415 -9.79 -28.24 13.12
N LYS A 416 -10.01 -27.25 12.25
CA LYS A 416 -10.30 -25.86 12.67
C LYS A 416 -11.79 -25.60 12.87
N TYR A 417 -12.65 -26.16 12.03
CA TYR A 417 -14.09 -25.82 12.01
C TYR A 417 -15.00 -26.97 12.45
N ARG A 418 -14.54 -28.24 12.43
CA ARG A 418 -15.35 -29.37 12.89
C ARG A 418 -15.25 -29.50 14.41
N LEU A 419 -16.39 -29.47 15.08
CA LEU A 419 -16.52 -29.72 16.52
C LEU A 419 -17.46 -30.91 16.74
N ASP A 420 -16.90 -32.03 17.15
CA ASP A 420 -17.68 -33.23 17.51
C ASP A 420 -17.91 -33.26 19.03
N LEU A 421 -19.18 -33.11 19.46
CA LEU A 421 -19.56 -33.12 20.87
C LEU A 421 -19.66 -34.54 21.46
N ALA A 422 -19.65 -35.61 20.64
CA ALA A 422 -19.59 -36.98 21.14
C ALA A 422 -18.19 -37.31 21.68
N ASN A 423 -17.15 -36.77 21.03
CA ASN A 423 -15.75 -36.85 21.47
C ASN A 423 -15.11 -35.45 21.50
N PRO A 424 -15.51 -34.57 22.44
CA PRO A 424 -15.07 -33.20 22.44
C PRO A 424 -13.57 -33.11 22.75
N PRO A 425 -12.82 -32.22 22.07
CA PRO A 425 -11.42 -31.99 22.38
C PRO A 425 -11.22 -31.56 23.83
N HIS A 426 -10.05 -31.87 24.40
CA HIS A 426 -9.75 -31.53 25.80
C HIS A 426 -9.87 -30.03 26.12
N TRP A 427 -9.58 -29.15 25.15
CA TRP A 427 -9.72 -27.69 25.33
C TRP A 427 -11.18 -27.24 25.46
N PHE A 428 -12.13 -27.94 24.83
CA PHE A 428 -13.55 -27.56 24.85
C PHE A 428 -14.12 -27.55 26.27
N LYS A 429 -13.80 -28.58 27.07
CA LYS A 429 -14.21 -28.67 28.48
C LYS A 429 -13.54 -27.65 29.40
N LYS A 430 -12.40 -27.09 28.98
CA LYS A 430 -11.63 -26.12 29.75
C LYS A 430 -12.10 -24.69 29.50
N ASP A 431 -12.40 -24.39 28.24
CA ASP A 431 -12.62 -23.04 27.73
C ASP A 431 -14.12 -22.67 27.66
N TYR A 432 -15.04 -23.64 27.71
CA TYR A 432 -16.49 -23.40 27.78
C TYR A 432 -17.01 -23.59 29.21
N GLU A 433 -17.85 -22.68 29.70
CA GLU A 433 -18.47 -22.79 31.03
C GLU A 433 -19.36 -24.04 31.14
N TYR A 434 -20.18 -24.28 30.12
CA TYR A 434 -21.10 -25.43 30.03
C TYR A 434 -20.50 -26.61 29.25
N GLY A 435 -19.18 -26.68 29.07
CA GLY A 435 -18.54 -27.66 28.20
C GLY A 435 -18.75 -29.14 28.61
N ASN A 436 -19.05 -29.41 29.89
CA ASN A 436 -19.41 -30.75 30.36
C ASN A 436 -20.88 -31.11 30.10
N GLU A 437 -21.77 -30.12 30.12
CA GLU A 437 -23.21 -30.32 29.89
C GLU A 437 -23.53 -30.40 28.40
N LEU A 438 -22.76 -29.67 27.57
CA LEU A 438 -22.84 -29.73 26.11
C LEU A 438 -22.20 -31.00 25.53
N ALA A 439 -21.42 -31.75 26.31
CA ALA A 439 -20.80 -32.98 25.85
C ALA A 439 -21.86 -34.09 25.68
N GLY A 440 -22.14 -34.46 24.43
CA GLY A 440 -23.19 -35.43 24.10
C GLY A 440 -24.60 -34.85 24.05
N ASP A 441 -24.76 -33.52 24.04
CA ASP A 441 -26.05 -32.88 23.80
C ASP A 441 -26.48 -33.07 22.34
N LYS A 442 -27.62 -33.72 22.14
CA LYS A 442 -28.09 -34.10 20.81
C LYS A 442 -28.53 -32.88 19.98
N GLU A 443 -29.19 -31.90 20.59
CA GLU A 443 -29.69 -30.72 19.87
C GLU A 443 -28.52 -29.88 19.34
N SER A 444 -27.49 -29.64 20.16
CA SER A 444 -26.28 -28.93 19.73
C SER A 444 -25.47 -29.72 18.69
N MET A 445 -25.46 -31.06 18.76
CA MET A 445 -24.81 -31.90 17.75
C MET A 445 -25.46 -31.76 16.38
N ASP A 446 -26.79 -31.89 16.32
CA ASP A 446 -27.54 -31.81 15.06
C ASP A 446 -27.33 -30.44 14.38
N LEU A 447 -27.24 -29.36 15.17
CA LEU A 447 -26.94 -28.00 14.67
C LEU A 447 -25.50 -27.86 14.14
N LEU A 448 -24.51 -28.39 14.84
CA LEU A 448 -23.10 -28.34 14.43
C LEU A 448 -22.84 -29.17 13.16
N ASP A 449 -23.49 -30.32 13.03
CA ASP A 449 -23.41 -31.15 11.82
C ASP A 449 -24.02 -30.42 10.62
N SER A 450 -25.17 -29.76 10.79
CA SER A 450 -25.79 -28.91 9.76
C SER A 450 -24.90 -27.74 9.34
N GLU A 451 -24.26 -27.05 10.29
CA GLU A 451 -23.30 -25.98 10.02
C GLU A 451 -22.08 -26.51 9.25
N TRP A 452 -21.55 -27.67 9.64
CA TRP A 452 -20.41 -28.30 8.97
C TRP A 452 -20.71 -28.66 7.51
N GLU A 453 -21.88 -29.25 7.24
CA GLU A 453 -22.32 -29.53 5.87
C GLU A 453 -22.44 -28.26 5.03
N THR A 454 -22.98 -27.19 5.61
CA THR A 454 -23.09 -25.87 4.97
C THR A 454 -21.70 -25.31 4.63
N LEU A 455 -20.78 -25.32 5.59
CA LEU A 455 -19.40 -24.85 5.40
C LEU A 455 -18.63 -25.66 4.33
N LEU A 456 -18.88 -26.97 4.24
CA LEU A 456 -18.31 -27.81 3.18
C LEU A 456 -18.85 -27.43 1.80
N SER A 457 -20.16 -27.23 1.68
CA SER A 457 -20.82 -26.79 0.45
C SER A 457 -20.33 -25.41 0.00
N ASP A 458 -20.26 -24.46 0.93
CA ASP A 458 -19.77 -23.10 0.68
C ASP A 458 -18.31 -23.12 0.22
N ARG A 459 -17.46 -23.90 0.88
CA ARG A 459 -16.04 -24.03 0.49
C ARG A 459 -15.88 -24.57 -0.92
N GLN A 460 -16.72 -25.52 -1.34
CA GLN A 460 -16.70 -26.03 -2.71
C GLN A 460 -17.15 -24.95 -3.71
N THR A 461 -18.24 -24.25 -3.40
CA THR A 461 -18.81 -23.18 -4.23
C THR A 461 -17.82 -22.03 -4.42
N VAL A 462 -17.24 -21.52 -3.32
CA VAL A 462 -16.26 -20.43 -3.37
C VAL A 462 -14.99 -20.85 -4.12
N ARG A 463 -14.53 -22.11 -3.98
CA ARG A 463 -13.41 -22.63 -4.78
C ARG A 463 -13.74 -22.71 -6.26
N LEU A 464 -14.97 -23.05 -6.63
CA LEU A 464 -15.42 -23.10 -8.02
C LEU A 464 -15.43 -21.69 -8.63
N ILE A 465 -16.01 -20.71 -7.93
CA ILE A 465 -16.06 -19.31 -8.35
C ILE A 465 -14.64 -18.75 -8.49
N ASN A 466 -13.75 -19.06 -7.54
CA ASN A 466 -12.40 -18.51 -7.49
C ASN A 466 -11.37 -19.28 -8.35
N LYS A 467 -11.82 -20.29 -9.12
CA LYS A 467 -10.95 -21.12 -9.97
C LYS A 467 -10.20 -20.28 -11.01
N SER A 468 -10.82 -19.22 -11.52
CA SER A 468 -10.23 -18.30 -12.51
C SER A 468 -9.09 -17.44 -11.94
N LYS A 469 -9.14 -17.12 -10.63
CA LYS A 469 -8.13 -16.27 -9.96
C LYS A 469 -7.03 -17.07 -9.27
N MET A 470 -6.82 -18.34 -9.65
CA MET A 470 -5.71 -19.18 -9.18
C MET A 470 -5.58 -19.27 -7.65
N GLY A 471 -6.71 -19.18 -6.92
CA GLY A 471 -6.73 -19.30 -5.47
C GLY A 471 -6.23 -18.06 -4.70
N GLU A 472 -6.44 -16.84 -5.21
CA GLU A 472 -6.24 -15.61 -4.41
C GLU A 472 -7.18 -15.61 -3.19
N GLU A 473 -6.63 -15.52 -1.97
CA GLU A 473 -7.44 -15.51 -0.72
C GLU A 473 -7.95 -14.12 -0.36
N MET A 474 -7.38 -13.08 -0.94
CA MET A 474 -7.76 -11.71 -0.62
C MET A 474 -8.86 -11.25 -1.57
N ILE A 475 -10.05 -11.03 -1.03
CA ILE A 475 -11.26 -10.71 -1.79
C ILE A 475 -11.79 -9.36 -1.31
N GLN A 476 -12.38 -8.59 -2.22
CA GLN A 476 -13.05 -7.33 -1.88
C GLN A 476 -14.45 -7.65 -1.34
N LEU A 477 -14.69 -7.36 -0.06
CA LEU A 477 -15.95 -7.65 0.63
C LEU A 477 -16.35 -6.45 1.51
N PRO A 478 -17.66 -6.19 1.67
CA PRO A 478 -18.13 -5.21 2.65
C PRO A 478 -17.88 -5.71 4.08
N LEU A 479 -17.95 -4.80 5.05
CA LEU A 479 -17.93 -5.11 6.50
C LEU A 479 -16.73 -5.99 6.91
N ASN A 480 -15.70 -5.37 7.47
CA ASN A 480 -14.52 -6.11 7.91
C ASN A 480 -14.81 -6.91 9.20
N ILE A 481 -15.28 -8.15 9.05
CA ILE A 481 -15.71 -9.01 10.17
C ILE A 481 -14.57 -9.24 11.16
N GLY A 482 -13.35 -9.49 10.66
CA GLY A 482 -12.17 -9.69 11.51
C GLY A 482 -11.91 -8.49 12.43
N ARG A 483 -12.04 -7.27 11.88
CA ARG A 483 -11.91 -6.04 12.66
C ARG A 483 -13.06 -5.85 13.65
N MET A 484 -14.30 -6.10 13.24
CA MET A 484 -15.47 -6.01 14.13
C MET A 484 -15.34 -6.95 15.33
N ILE A 485 -14.85 -8.18 15.13
CA ILE A 485 -14.59 -9.14 16.20
C ILE A 485 -13.52 -8.60 17.17
N GLU A 486 -12.42 -8.07 16.65
CA GLU A 486 -11.36 -7.48 17.49
C GLU A 486 -11.85 -6.23 18.24
N THR A 487 -12.71 -5.41 17.64
CA THR A 487 -13.38 -4.31 18.34
C THR A 487 -14.31 -4.82 19.44
N ALA A 488 -15.12 -5.84 19.17
CA ALA A 488 -16.01 -6.43 20.17
C ALA A 488 -15.25 -7.01 21.36
N LYS A 489 -14.18 -7.79 21.11
CA LYS A 489 -13.29 -8.31 22.16
C LYS A 489 -12.75 -7.19 23.06
N ARG A 490 -12.43 -6.04 22.47
CA ARG A 490 -11.93 -4.87 23.21
C ARG A 490 -13.02 -4.20 24.04
N VAL A 491 -14.16 -3.86 23.42
CA VAL A 491 -15.28 -3.17 24.10
C VAL A 491 -15.79 -3.97 25.30
N PHE A 492 -15.87 -5.30 25.17
CA PHE A 492 -16.30 -6.19 26.24
C PHE A 492 -15.14 -6.72 27.10
N ASN A 493 -13.90 -6.29 26.86
CA ASN A 493 -12.69 -6.70 27.58
C ASN A 493 -12.54 -8.23 27.70
N VAL A 494 -12.81 -8.94 26.60
CA VAL A 494 -12.77 -10.40 26.52
C VAL A 494 -11.31 -10.86 26.52
N ARG A 495 -10.91 -11.63 27.54
CA ARG A 495 -9.56 -12.19 27.61
C ARG A 495 -9.57 -13.61 27.04
N ALA A 496 -8.46 -14.01 26.42
CA ALA A 496 -8.31 -15.37 25.92
C ALA A 496 -8.35 -16.46 27.01
N THR A 497 -8.22 -16.08 28.28
CA THR A 497 -8.32 -16.97 29.44
C THR A 497 -9.72 -17.14 29.99
N ASP A 498 -10.64 -16.25 29.59
CA ASP A 498 -12.00 -16.25 30.10
C ASP A 498 -12.77 -17.41 29.45
N ARG A 499 -13.62 -18.07 30.24
CA ARG A 499 -14.47 -19.12 29.71
C ARG A 499 -15.64 -18.50 28.96
N THR A 500 -15.99 -19.08 27.82
CA THR A 500 -17.15 -18.63 27.05
C THR A 500 -18.44 -19.15 27.68
N ASN A 501 -19.42 -18.26 27.78
CA ASN A 501 -20.79 -18.56 28.20
C ASN A 501 -21.73 -18.82 27.01
N LEU A 502 -21.25 -18.71 25.77
CA LEU A 502 -22.03 -18.91 24.55
C LEU A 502 -22.17 -20.39 24.21
N SER A 503 -23.40 -20.84 23.92
CA SER A 503 -23.69 -22.19 23.44
C SER A 503 -23.85 -22.22 21.91
N PRO A 504 -23.50 -23.34 21.23
CA PRO A 504 -23.77 -23.50 19.80
C PRO A 504 -25.25 -23.31 19.44
N ALA A 505 -26.16 -23.77 20.32
CA ALA A 505 -27.60 -23.61 20.19
C ALA A 505 -28.06 -22.14 20.18
N GLU A 506 -27.29 -21.22 20.77
CA GLU A 506 -27.58 -19.77 20.69
C GLU A 506 -26.92 -19.11 19.48
N VAL A 507 -25.67 -19.50 19.15
CA VAL A 507 -24.86 -18.84 18.11
C VAL A 507 -25.36 -19.18 16.71
N ILE A 508 -25.58 -20.45 16.39
CA ILE A 508 -25.90 -20.90 15.02
C ILE A 508 -27.24 -20.32 14.55
N PRO A 509 -28.35 -20.41 15.32
CA PRO A 509 -29.62 -19.84 14.89
C PRO A 509 -29.57 -18.32 14.77
N ARG A 510 -28.83 -17.62 15.64
CA ARG A 510 -28.64 -16.17 15.53
C ARG A 510 -27.86 -15.79 14.28
N MET A 511 -26.83 -16.56 13.92
CA MET A 511 -26.09 -16.36 12.69
C MET A 511 -26.97 -16.57 11.45
N GLN A 512 -27.77 -17.63 11.44
CA GLN A 512 -28.72 -17.90 10.35
C GLN A 512 -29.77 -16.79 10.24
N ASN A 513 -30.30 -16.31 11.36
CA ASN A 513 -31.23 -15.17 11.38
C ASN A 513 -30.56 -13.90 10.83
N LEU A 514 -29.33 -13.58 11.26
CA LEU A 514 -28.59 -12.43 10.74
C LEU A 514 -28.38 -12.53 9.22
N LEU A 515 -27.96 -13.69 8.72
CA LEU A 515 -27.81 -13.92 7.27
C LEU A 515 -29.13 -13.75 6.52
N SER A 516 -30.25 -14.13 7.12
CA SER A 516 -31.58 -13.94 6.53
C SER A 516 -32.04 -12.48 6.52
N GLU A 517 -31.51 -11.63 7.41
CA GLU A 517 -31.81 -10.19 7.47
C GLU A 517 -30.99 -9.38 6.46
N LEU A 518 -29.81 -9.87 6.06
CA LEU A 518 -28.93 -9.24 5.07
C LEU A 518 -29.47 -9.40 3.63
N LYS A 519 -30.63 -8.82 3.36
CA LYS A 519 -31.29 -8.85 2.05
C LYS A 519 -30.97 -7.60 1.23
N ILE A 520 -30.39 -7.80 0.06
CA ILE A 520 -30.12 -6.74 -0.92
C ILE A 520 -31.32 -6.57 -1.85
N VAL A 521 -31.77 -7.66 -2.47
CA VAL A 521 -32.98 -7.69 -3.30
C VAL A 521 -34.19 -7.97 -2.41
N ARG A 522 -35.15 -7.05 -2.40
CA ARG A 522 -36.39 -7.19 -1.64
C ARG A 522 -37.42 -7.90 -2.51
N GLY A 523 -37.97 -8.99 -2.01
CA GLY A 523 -38.92 -9.85 -2.70
C GLY A 523 -39.02 -11.19 -1.98
N SER A 524 -40.09 -11.92 -2.24
CA SER A 524 -40.29 -13.29 -1.76
C SER A 524 -40.72 -14.23 -2.88
N ASP A 525 -40.70 -13.73 -4.11
CA ASP A 525 -40.88 -14.50 -5.32
C ASP A 525 -39.65 -15.41 -5.56
N PRO A 526 -39.88 -16.69 -5.94
CA PRO A 526 -38.85 -17.71 -6.05
C PRO A 526 -37.94 -17.57 -7.27
#